data_AF-A0A561VNC8-F1
#
_entry.id   AF-A0A561VNC8-F1
#
_cell.length_a   1.000
_cell.length_b   1.000
_cell.length_c   1.000
_cell.angle_alpha   90.00
_cell.angle_beta   90.00
_cell.angle_gamma   90.00
#
_symmetry.space_group_name_H-M   'P 1'
#
loop_
_entity.id
_entity.type
_entity.pdbx_description
1 polymer ?
#
loop_
_entity_poly.entity_id
_entity_poly.type
_entity_poly.pdbx_seq_one_letter_code
_entity_poly.pdbx_strand_id
1 'polypeptide(L)'
;MRLPRILTPRLTASAHCDLPCGVYDPAQARIEAESVKMICEKYQANTDPEFRTRAIIIKEQRAELVKHHLWVLWTDYFKPAHFEKYPHLHQLFNEATKMAGAAGAKGATDPTKADELLQKIDEISKIFWETKKA
;
A
#
# COMPACT_ATOMS: atom_id res chain seq x y z
N MET A 1 2.71 39.40 6.77
CA MET A 1 3.49 39.92 5.62
C MET A 1 3.40 38.88 4.51
N ARG A 2 2.61 39.12 3.45
CA ARG A 2 2.42 38.15 2.35
C ARG A 2 3.48 38.39 1.27
N LEU A 3 4.19 37.35 0.85
CA LEU A 3 5.15 37.43 -0.26
C LEU A 3 4.45 37.86 -1.57
N PRO A 4 5.14 38.60 -2.45
CA PRO A 4 4.62 38.97 -3.77
C PRO A 4 4.21 37.73 -4.57
N ARG A 5 3.09 37.82 -5.31
CA ARG A 5 2.48 36.74 -6.13
C ARG A 5 3.40 36.14 -7.22
N ILE A 6 4.57 36.73 -7.42
CA ILE A 6 5.60 36.28 -8.36
C ILE A 6 6.60 35.30 -7.70
N LEU A 7 6.69 35.29 -6.38
CA LEU A 7 7.59 34.44 -5.59
C LEU A 7 6.86 33.29 -4.88
N THR A 8 5.54 33.20 -5.02
CA THR A 8 4.75 32.08 -4.51
C THR A 8 4.90 30.90 -5.48
N PRO A 9 5.21 29.67 -5.02
CA PRO A 9 5.20 28.50 -5.89
C PRO A 9 3.83 28.43 -6.56
N ARG A 10 3.79 28.51 -7.89
CA ARG A 10 2.52 28.45 -8.64
C ARG A 10 2.09 27.01 -8.93
N LEU A 11 2.96 26.03 -8.64
CA LEU A 11 2.74 24.62 -8.88
C LEU A 11 3.07 23.82 -7.62
N THR A 12 2.12 23.02 -7.15
CA THR A 12 2.30 22.04 -6.08
C THR A 12 2.27 20.66 -6.72
N ALA A 13 3.23 19.78 -6.42
CA ALA A 13 3.24 18.41 -6.93
C ALA A 13 3.52 17.40 -5.79
N SER A 14 2.71 16.36 -5.73
CA SER A 14 2.88 15.13 -4.93
C SER A 14 2.31 14.01 -5.77
N ALA A 15 2.87 12.80 -5.79
CA ALA A 15 2.36 11.81 -6.73
C ALA A 15 2.77 10.36 -6.48
N HIS A 16 1.99 9.32 -6.81
CA HIS A 16 0.63 8.93 -6.32
C HIS A 16 -0.66 9.73 -6.62
N CYS A 17 -0.69 10.62 -7.62
CA CYS A 17 -1.75 11.65 -7.76
C CYS A 17 -2.41 11.75 -9.13
N ASP A 18 -2.15 10.80 -10.02
CA ASP A 18 -2.79 10.71 -11.35
C ASP A 18 -2.46 11.87 -12.34
N LEU A 19 -1.33 12.58 -12.15
CA LEU A 19 -0.72 13.49 -13.16
C LEU A 19 0.24 12.79 -14.14
N PRO A 20 0.44 11.47 -14.04
CA PRO A 20 1.73 10.77 -14.22
C PRO A 20 3.03 11.56 -13.90
N CYS A 21 3.30 11.76 -12.62
CA CYS A 21 4.55 12.39 -12.16
C CYS A 21 5.86 11.62 -12.43
N GLY A 22 5.80 10.33 -12.79
CA GLY A 22 6.95 9.42 -12.89
C GLY A 22 7.48 8.83 -11.58
N VAL A 23 6.98 9.26 -10.42
CA VAL A 23 7.37 8.80 -9.07
C VAL A 23 6.36 7.77 -8.54
N TYR A 24 6.85 6.54 -8.37
CA TYR A 24 6.11 5.42 -7.80
C TYR A 24 7.07 4.63 -6.93
N ASP A 25 6.59 4.10 -5.82
CA ASP A 25 7.37 3.19 -4.96
C ASP A 25 6.43 2.22 -4.22
N PRO A 26 6.60 0.90 -4.37
CA PRO A 26 5.91 -0.11 -3.56
C PRO A 26 6.06 0.07 -2.05
N ALA A 27 7.05 0.84 -1.59
CA ALA A 27 7.23 1.20 -0.19
C ALA A 27 5.98 1.84 0.43
N GLN A 28 5.17 2.59 -0.32
CA GLN A 28 3.91 3.14 0.21
C GLN A 28 2.98 2.01 0.67
N ALA A 29 2.74 1.00 -0.17
CA ALA A 29 1.94 -0.16 0.23
C ALA A 29 2.60 -0.97 1.36
N ARG A 30 3.93 -1.13 1.31
CA ARG A 30 4.68 -1.92 2.30
C ARG A 30 4.62 -1.32 3.70
N ILE A 31 4.87 -0.02 3.85
CA ILE A 31 4.84 0.69 5.15
C ILE A 31 3.45 0.59 5.79
N GLU A 32 2.41 0.69 4.97
CA GLU A 32 1.03 0.52 5.42
C GLU A 32 0.75 -0.91 5.90
N ALA A 33 1.24 -1.92 5.19
CA ALA A 33 1.11 -3.32 5.59
C ALA A 33 1.94 -3.68 6.84
N GLU A 34 3.15 -3.12 6.98
CA GLU A 34 3.97 -3.21 8.20
C GLU A 34 3.22 -2.61 9.39
N SER A 35 2.54 -1.47 9.19
CA SER A 35 1.69 -0.85 10.21
C SER A 35 0.55 -1.79 10.63
N VAL A 36 -0.13 -2.43 9.66
CA VAL A 36 -1.18 -3.43 9.94
C VAL A 36 -0.63 -4.58 10.79
N LYS A 37 0.54 -5.13 10.45
CA LYS A 37 1.21 -6.19 11.22
C LYS A 37 1.47 -5.76 12.66
N MET A 38 2.13 -4.62 12.85
CA MET A 38 2.47 -4.12 14.18
C MET A 38 1.24 -3.80 15.02
N ILE A 39 0.14 -3.34 14.40
CA ILE A 39 -1.13 -3.14 15.10
C ILE A 39 -1.72 -4.47 15.57
N CYS A 40 -1.67 -5.53 14.74
CA CYS A 40 -2.08 -6.87 15.16
C CYS A 40 -1.25 -7.37 16.35
N GLU A 41 0.07 -7.22 16.32
CA GLU A 41 0.93 -7.64 17.44
C GLU A 41 0.59 -6.89 18.74
N LYS A 42 0.40 -5.57 18.65
CA LYS A 42 -0.02 -4.75 19.79
C LYS A 42 -1.41 -5.11 20.30
N TYR A 43 -2.33 -5.46 19.40
CA TYR A 43 -3.68 -5.93 19.76
C TYR A 43 -3.62 -7.23 20.57
N GLN A 44 -2.74 -8.17 20.20
CA GLN A 44 -2.57 -9.43 20.93
C GLN A 44 -1.90 -9.22 22.30
N ALA A 45 -0.94 -8.31 22.38
CA ALA A 45 -0.20 -8.00 23.61
C ALA A 45 -0.97 -7.16 24.64
N ASN A 46 -2.13 -6.59 24.28
CA ASN A 46 -2.93 -5.75 25.18
C ASN A 46 -4.40 -6.18 25.17
N THR A 47 -4.98 -6.43 26.35
CA THR A 47 -6.37 -6.87 26.53
C THR A 47 -7.35 -5.73 26.85
N ASP A 48 -6.87 -4.50 27.02
CA ASP A 48 -7.71 -3.33 27.27
C ASP A 48 -8.72 -3.10 26.12
N PRO A 49 -10.04 -3.07 26.41
CA PRO A 49 -11.07 -2.95 25.37
C PRO A 49 -10.99 -1.65 24.56
N GLU A 50 -10.63 -0.52 25.19
CA GLU A 50 -10.53 0.77 24.51
C GLU A 50 -9.34 0.79 23.54
N PHE A 51 -8.19 0.28 23.98
CA PHE A 51 -7.02 0.09 23.16
C PHE A 51 -7.31 -0.83 21.97
N ARG A 52 -7.95 -1.97 22.21
CA ARG A 52 -8.31 -2.93 21.15
C ARG A 52 -9.25 -2.32 20.12
N THR A 53 -10.23 -1.55 20.56
CA THR A 53 -11.16 -0.84 19.66
C THR A 53 -10.41 0.16 18.77
N ARG A 54 -9.52 0.98 19.36
CA ARG A 54 -8.70 1.93 18.59
C ARG A 54 -7.77 1.23 17.62
N ALA A 55 -7.16 0.11 18.03
CA ALA A 55 -6.30 -0.70 17.17
C ALA A 55 -7.06 -1.22 15.94
N ILE A 56 -8.28 -1.75 16.13
CA ILE A 56 -9.14 -2.19 15.01
C ILE A 56 -9.44 -1.03 14.06
N ILE A 57 -9.88 0.12 14.58
CA ILE A 57 -10.23 1.31 13.78
C ILE A 57 -9.03 1.78 12.94
N ILE A 58 -7.84 1.88 13.54
CA ILE A 58 -6.65 2.34 12.82
C ILE A 58 -6.23 1.29 11.79
N LYS A 59 -6.21 0.00 12.16
CA LYS A 59 -5.85 -1.09 11.24
C LYS A 59 -6.72 -1.10 9.99
N GLU A 60 -8.02 -0.88 10.15
CA GLU A 60 -8.99 -0.72 9.07
C GLU A 60 -8.61 0.36 8.05
N GLN A 61 -8.14 1.51 8.56
CA GLN A 61 -7.68 2.64 7.73
C GLN A 61 -6.37 2.33 7.02
N ARG A 62 -5.39 1.73 7.71
CA ARG A 62 -4.09 1.38 7.12
C ARG A 62 -4.23 0.31 6.04
N ALA A 63 -5.06 -0.71 6.29
CA ALA A 63 -5.36 -1.74 5.30
C ALA A 63 -6.04 -1.18 4.04
N GLU A 64 -6.89 -0.15 4.17
CA GLU A 64 -7.45 0.54 3.02
C GLU A 64 -6.40 1.31 2.22
N LEU A 65 -5.43 1.94 2.89
CA LEU A 65 -4.30 2.59 2.22
C LEU A 65 -3.41 1.58 1.47
N VAL A 66 -3.18 0.39 2.01
CA VAL A 66 -2.49 -0.69 1.28
C VAL A 66 -3.19 -0.95 -0.06
N LYS A 67 -4.51 -1.16 -0.03
CA LYS A 67 -5.31 -1.42 -1.25
C LYS A 67 -5.18 -0.28 -2.25
N HIS A 68 -5.33 0.95 -1.77
CA HIS A 68 -5.21 2.13 -2.61
C HIS A 68 -3.84 2.20 -3.32
N HIS A 69 -2.74 2.04 -2.58
CA HIS A 69 -1.40 2.08 -3.17
C HIS A 69 -1.13 0.92 -4.13
N LEU A 70 -1.66 -0.27 -3.85
CA LEU A 70 -1.60 -1.40 -4.78
C LEU A 70 -2.37 -1.12 -6.07
N TRP A 71 -3.56 -0.52 -5.99
CA TRP A 71 -4.34 -0.14 -7.17
C TRP A 71 -3.62 0.89 -8.01
N VAL A 72 -3.08 1.94 -7.40
CA VAL A 72 -2.29 2.97 -8.11
C VAL A 72 -1.12 2.35 -8.88
N LEU A 73 -0.38 1.40 -8.29
CA LEU A 73 0.68 0.70 -9.02
C LEU A 73 0.11 -0.12 -10.18
N TRP A 74 -0.98 -0.83 -9.93
CA TRP A 74 -1.60 -1.72 -10.91
C TRP A 74 -2.15 -0.96 -12.12
N THR A 75 -2.85 0.16 -11.91
CA THR A 75 -3.51 0.93 -12.95
C THR A 75 -2.61 1.99 -13.58
N ASP A 76 -1.77 2.65 -12.77
CA ASP A 76 -1.09 3.86 -13.22
C ASP A 76 0.39 3.62 -13.51
N TYR A 77 1.07 2.71 -12.79
CA TYR A 77 2.48 2.40 -13.03
C TYR A 77 2.65 1.32 -14.10
N PHE A 78 2.07 0.13 -13.89
CA PHE A 78 2.22 -0.98 -14.82
C PHE A 78 1.56 -0.69 -16.18
N LYS A 79 2.11 -1.28 -17.25
CA LYS A 79 1.77 -1.00 -18.66
C LYS A 79 1.64 -2.33 -19.41
N PRO A 80 0.99 -2.36 -20.59
CA PRO A 80 0.77 -3.60 -21.34
C PRO A 80 2.04 -4.47 -21.49
N ALA A 81 3.17 -3.88 -21.85
CA ALA A 81 4.45 -4.59 -21.97
C ALA A 81 4.91 -5.27 -20.65
N HIS A 82 4.59 -4.69 -19.49
CA HIS A 82 4.88 -5.33 -18.21
C HIS A 82 3.98 -6.54 -17.96
N PHE A 83 2.69 -6.44 -18.31
CA PHE A 83 1.75 -7.56 -18.15
C PHE A 83 2.03 -8.70 -19.13
N GLU A 84 2.54 -8.41 -20.33
CA GLU A 84 3.04 -9.41 -21.28
C GLU A 84 4.28 -10.13 -20.73
N LYS A 85 5.22 -9.39 -20.14
CA LYS A 85 6.44 -9.95 -19.52
C LYS A 85 6.14 -10.75 -18.25
N TYR A 86 5.15 -10.34 -17.47
CA TYR A 86 4.74 -10.97 -16.21
C TYR A 86 3.26 -11.38 -16.25
N PRO A 87 2.88 -12.50 -16.90
CA PRO A 87 1.48 -12.88 -17.12
C PRO A 87 0.65 -13.08 -15.83
N HIS A 88 1.31 -13.40 -14.71
CA HIS A 88 0.67 -13.61 -13.40
C HIS A 88 0.43 -12.30 -12.64
N LEU A 89 0.91 -11.14 -13.14
CA LEU A 89 0.91 -9.89 -12.38
C LEU A 89 -0.51 -9.40 -12.04
N HIS A 90 -1.48 -9.57 -12.96
CA HIS A 90 -2.89 -9.25 -12.67
C HIS A 90 -3.44 -10.08 -11.50
N GLN A 91 -3.14 -11.37 -11.48
CA GLN A 91 -3.56 -12.28 -10.41
C GLN A 91 -2.89 -11.90 -9.10
N LEU A 92 -1.58 -11.61 -9.12
CA LEU A 92 -0.82 -11.19 -7.95
C LEU A 92 -1.41 -9.94 -7.30
N PHE A 93 -1.72 -8.90 -8.07
CA PHE A 93 -2.38 -7.69 -7.55
C PHE A 93 -3.76 -7.96 -6.96
N ASN A 94 -4.55 -8.83 -7.62
CA ASN A 94 -5.87 -9.20 -7.14
C ASN A 94 -5.81 -9.94 -5.79
N GLU A 95 -4.89 -10.90 -5.67
CA GLU A 95 -4.65 -11.65 -4.45
C GLU A 95 -4.12 -10.77 -3.33
N ALA A 96 -3.15 -9.88 -3.62
CA ALA A 96 -2.63 -8.93 -2.63
C ALA A 96 -3.74 -7.98 -2.13
N THR A 97 -4.59 -7.47 -3.03
CA THR A 97 -5.73 -6.62 -2.67
C THR A 97 -6.74 -7.36 -1.80
N LYS A 98 -7.05 -8.62 -2.12
CA LYS A 98 -7.96 -9.45 -1.31
C LYS A 98 -7.37 -9.74 0.06
N MET A 99 -6.06 -9.99 0.12
CA MET A 99 -5.34 -10.21 1.38
C MET A 99 -5.31 -8.95 2.26
N ALA A 100 -5.25 -7.76 1.66
CA ALA A 100 -5.41 -6.50 2.39
C ALA A 100 -6.88 -6.22 2.79
N GLY A 101 -7.86 -6.94 2.21
CA GLY A 101 -9.28 -6.78 2.46
C GLY A 101 -9.81 -7.59 3.65
N ALA A 102 -11.14 -7.58 3.82
CA ALA A 102 -11.82 -8.23 4.93
C ALA A 102 -11.59 -9.76 5.01
N ALA A 103 -11.30 -10.41 3.88
CA ALA A 103 -10.96 -11.84 3.86
C ALA A 103 -9.53 -12.16 4.35
N GLY A 104 -8.71 -11.14 4.61
CA GLY A 104 -7.33 -11.27 5.09
C GLY A 104 -7.03 -10.36 6.27
N ALA A 105 -5.97 -9.55 6.15
CA ALA A 105 -5.39 -8.76 7.25
C ALA A 105 -6.35 -7.70 7.85
N LYS A 106 -7.32 -7.18 7.08
CA LYS A 106 -8.32 -6.22 7.60
C LYS A 106 -9.36 -6.90 8.48
N GLY A 107 -9.80 -8.12 8.14
CA GLY A 107 -10.77 -8.86 8.95
C GLY A 107 -10.18 -9.65 10.13
N ALA A 108 -8.87 -9.87 10.14
CA ALA A 108 -8.18 -10.62 11.20
C ALA A 108 -7.39 -9.71 12.15
N THR A 109 -7.10 -10.22 13.34
CA THR A 109 -6.15 -9.63 14.31
C THR A 109 -4.90 -10.49 14.52
N ASP A 110 -4.73 -11.51 13.67
CA ASP A 110 -3.56 -12.38 13.63
C ASP A 110 -2.45 -11.71 12.79
N PRO A 111 -1.25 -11.43 13.35
CA PRO A 111 -0.12 -10.88 12.59
C PRO A 111 0.28 -11.72 11.37
N THR A 112 0.06 -13.04 11.38
CA THR A 112 0.44 -13.92 10.26
C THR A 112 -0.27 -13.54 8.95
N LYS A 113 -1.50 -13.00 9.02
CA LYS A 113 -2.22 -12.50 7.85
C LYS A 113 -1.60 -11.25 7.25
N ALA A 114 -0.96 -10.42 8.07
CA ALA A 114 -0.19 -9.29 7.58
C ALA A 114 1.15 -9.75 6.98
N ASP A 115 1.76 -10.83 7.47
CA ASP A 115 2.95 -11.44 6.86
C ASP A 115 2.66 -12.01 5.47
N GLU A 116 1.55 -12.74 5.30
CA GLU A 116 1.08 -13.22 3.99
C GLU A 116 0.87 -12.05 2.99
N LEU A 117 0.34 -10.92 3.47
CA LEU A 117 0.19 -9.71 2.68
C LEU A 117 1.54 -9.10 2.29
N LEU A 118 2.47 -8.99 3.24
CA LEU A 118 3.82 -8.45 3.00
C LEU A 118 4.58 -9.27 1.97
N GLN A 119 4.48 -10.60 2.01
CA GLN A 119 5.10 -11.48 1.01
C GLN A 119 4.62 -11.18 -0.42
N LYS A 120 3.32 -10.93 -0.61
CA LYS A 120 2.78 -10.55 -1.92
C LYS A 120 3.24 -9.16 -2.35
N ILE A 121 3.33 -8.21 -1.41
CA ILE A 121 3.86 -6.86 -1.68
C ILE A 121 5.35 -6.94 -2.06
N ASP A 122 6.13 -7.82 -1.44
CA ASP A 122 7.54 -8.03 -1.77
C ASP A 122 7.72 -8.62 -3.17
N GLU A 123 6.85 -9.54 -3.58
CA GLU A 123 6.84 -10.07 -4.96
C GLU A 123 6.52 -8.96 -5.98
N ILE A 124 5.50 -8.14 -5.72
CA ILE A 124 5.17 -6.96 -6.54
C ILE A 124 6.34 -5.99 -6.58
N SER A 125 7.00 -5.75 -5.43
CA SER A 125 8.15 -4.86 -5.30
C SER A 125 9.34 -5.34 -6.12
N LYS A 126 9.63 -6.64 -6.10
CA LYS A 126 10.68 -7.24 -6.92
C LYS A 126 10.41 -6.99 -8.40
N ILE A 127 9.20 -7.28 -8.89
CA ILE A 127 8.81 -7.05 -10.28
C ILE A 127 8.93 -5.55 -10.63
N PHE A 128 8.44 -4.67 -9.76
CA PHE A 128 8.57 -3.22 -9.94
C PHE A 128 10.03 -2.81 -10.18
N TRP A 129 10.97 -3.23 -9.32
CA TRP A 129 12.38 -2.85 -9.47
C TRP A 129 13.06 -3.52 -10.66
N GLU A 130 12.60 -4.70 -11.11
CA GLU A 130 13.04 -5.30 -12.37
C GLU A 130 12.62 -4.45 -13.58
N THR A 131 11.41 -3.88 -13.58
CA THR A 131 10.96 -2.97 -14.66
C THR A 131 11.71 -1.64 -14.71
N LYS A 132 12.37 -1.23 -13.61
CA LYS A 132 13.19 0.00 -13.55
C LYS A 132 14.63 -0.19 -14.05
N LYS A 133 15.09 -1.44 -14.17
CA LYS A 133 16.44 -1.77 -14.67
C LYS A 133 16.48 -1.99 -16.18
N ALA A 134 15.31 -2.22 -16.78
CA ALA A 134 15.12 -2.48 -18.20
C ALA A 134 15.07 -1.18 -19.01
#